data_AF-A0A2V8LQN2-F1
#
_entry.id   AF-A0A2V8LQN2-F1
#
_cell.length_a   1.000
_cell.length_b   1.000
_cell.length_c   1.000
_cell.angle_alpha   90.00
_cell.angle_beta   90.00
_cell.angle_gamma   90.00
#
_symmetry.space_group_name_H-M   'P 1'
#
loop_
_entity.id
_entity.type
_entity.pdbx_description
1 polymer ?
#
loop_
_entity_poly.entity_id
_entity_poly.type
_entity_poly.pdbx_seq_one_letter_code
_entity_poly.pdbx_strand_id
1 'polypeptide(L)'
;MAKSDLAGIATFVMRGKEYLVTIFPENGILRAETMRFKDELRAPKEVGLPDMKKVPAATVKKFENFIAKHSIKHLSLKELKDEKAADLLQLVEKKRKQHKDVVEVEEPEERAQGKVVDLVEVLKRSLARKQKAA
;
A
#
# COMPACT_ATOMS: atom_id res chain seq x y z
N MET A 1 9.36 8.12 -17.73
CA MET A 1 8.08 7.54 -17.27
C MET A 1 6.91 8.42 -17.70
N ALA A 2 6.61 9.55 -17.05
CA ALA A 2 5.41 10.35 -17.37
C ALA A 2 5.39 10.92 -18.80
N LYS A 3 6.55 11.43 -19.28
CA LYS A 3 6.67 11.98 -20.64
C LYS A 3 6.76 10.92 -21.74
N SER A 4 7.15 9.71 -21.38
CA SER A 4 7.54 8.65 -22.32
C SER A 4 6.49 7.53 -22.43
N ASP A 5 5.39 7.62 -21.67
CA ASP A 5 4.39 6.56 -21.51
C ASP A 5 5.00 5.18 -21.16
N LEU A 6 6.00 5.22 -20.27
CA LEU A 6 6.71 4.01 -19.80
C LEU A 6 6.46 3.81 -18.31
N ALA A 7 6.36 2.54 -17.93
CA ALA A 7 6.35 2.09 -16.55
C ALA A 7 7.72 1.53 -16.14
N GLY A 8 8.09 1.69 -14.87
CA GLY A 8 9.29 1.07 -14.30
C GLY A 8 8.98 -0.34 -13.82
N ILE A 9 9.91 -1.29 -13.99
CA ILE A 9 9.82 -2.62 -13.39
C ILE A 9 10.93 -2.73 -12.35
N ALA A 10 10.58 -3.16 -11.14
CA ALA A 10 11.53 -3.31 -10.04
C ALA A 10 11.11 -4.45 -9.11
N THR A 11 11.99 -4.82 -8.18
CA THR A 11 11.62 -5.60 -7.02
C THR A 11 11.54 -4.72 -5.78
N PHE A 12 10.58 -5.00 -4.92
CA PHE A 12 10.29 -4.23 -3.72
C PHE A 12 10.15 -5.18 -2.52
N VAL A 13 10.91 -4.92 -1.46
CA VAL A 13 10.87 -5.74 -0.25
C VAL A 13 9.98 -5.07 0.79
N MET A 14 8.89 -5.74 1.16
CA MET A 14 7.98 -5.30 2.22
C MET A 14 7.82 -6.42 3.25
N ARG A 15 8.03 -6.10 4.54
CA ARG A 15 7.87 -7.05 5.67
C ARG A 15 8.68 -8.34 5.47
N GLY A 16 9.91 -8.21 4.95
CA GLY A 16 10.82 -9.34 4.71
C GLY A 16 10.47 -10.22 3.51
N LYS A 17 9.45 -9.87 2.71
CA LYS A 17 9.11 -10.57 1.46
C LYS A 17 9.41 -9.66 0.26
N GLU A 18 10.04 -10.23 -0.77
CA GLU A 18 10.25 -9.57 -2.06
C GLU A 18 9.01 -9.70 -2.96
N TYR A 19 8.68 -8.61 -3.65
CA TYR A 19 7.57 -8.52 -4.60
C TYR A 19 8.09 -7.95 -5.91
N LEU A 20 7.65 -8.52 -7.03
CA LEU A 20 7.80 -7.88 -8.33
C LEU A 20 6.80 -6.72 -8.41
N VAL A 21 7.23 -5.53 -8.82
CA VAL A 21 6.36 -4.35 -8.91
C VAL A 21 6.50 -3.63 -10.25
N THR A 22 5.38 -3.13 -10.73
CA THR A 22 5.34 -2.13 -11.82
C THR A 22 5.05 -0.77 -11.22
N ILE A 23 5.86 0.22 -11.57
CA ILE A 23 5.77 1.58 -11.07
C ILE A 23 5.24 2.45 -12.19
N PHE A 24 4.10 3.11 -11.94
CA PHE A 24 3.48 4.06 -12.85
C PHE A 24 3.62 5.49 -12.33
N PRO A 25 3.89 6.46 -13.22
CA PRO A 25 3.73 7.87 -12.88
C PRO A 25 2.24 8.25 -12.98
N GLU A 26 1.66 8.78 -11.93
CA GLU A 26 0.25 9.20 -11.92
C GLU A 26 0.09 10.47 -11.11
N ASN A 27 -0.48 11.53 -11.69
CA ASN A 27 -0.85 12.76 -10.99
C ASN A 27 0.25 13.36 -10.07
N GLY A 28 1.53 13.27 -10.48
CA GLY A 28 2.68 13.78 -9.71
C GLY A 28 3.20 12.83 -8.61
N ILE A 29 2.63 11.63 -8.48
CA ILE A 29 3.11 10.57 -7.58
C ILE A 29 3.59 9.34 -8.37
N LEU A 30 4.23 8.41 -7.66
CA LEU A 30 4.57 7.08 -8.19
C LEU A 30 3.63 6.05 -7.56
N ARG A 31 2.82 5.40 -8.39
CA ARG A 31 1.96 4.28 -8.00
C ARG A 31 2.69 2.97 -8.26
N ALA A 32 2.91 2.17 -7.22
CA ALA A 32 3.45 0.82 -7.36
C ALA A 32 2.32 -0.21 -7.35
N GLU A 33 2.25 -1.05 -8.37
CA GLU A 33 1.35 -2.19 -8.47
C GLU A 33 2.16 -3.48 -8.35
N THR A 34 1.82 -4.30 -7.36
CA THR A 34 2.44 -5.60 -7.14
C THR A 34 2.01 -6.60 -8.21
N MET A 35 2.98 -7.31 -8.77
CA MET A 35 2.79 -8.39 -9.74
C MET A 35 3.18 -9.74 -9.13
N ARG A 36 2.69 -10.80 -9.77
CA ARG A 36 3.09 -12.18 -9.47
C ARG A 36 4.37 -12.52 -10.23
N PHE A 37 5.28 -13.25 -9.58
CA PHE A 37 6.38 -13.88 -10.31
C PHE A 37 5.85 -15.04 -11.17
N LYS A 38 6.65 -15.48 -12.14
CA LYS A 38 6.25 -16.51 -13.11
C LYS A 38 5.83 -17.83 -12.44
N ASP A 39 6.55 -18.22 -11.41
CA ASP A 39 6.33 -19.41 -10.58
C ASP A 39 5.08 -19.29 -9.67
N GLU A 40 4.59 -18.08 -9.43
CA GLU A 40 3.33 -17.85 -8.70
C GLU A 40 2.08 -17.93 -9.60
N LEU A 41 2.26 -18.03 -10.93
CA LEU A 41 1.16 -18.14 -11.89
C LEU A 41 0.72 -19.60 -12.03
N ARG A 42 -0.59 -19.85 -11.90
CA ARG A 42 -1.19 -21.16 -12.19
C ARG A 42 -1.79 -21.21 -13.58
N ALA A 43 -1.54 -22.29 -14.30
CA ALA A 43 -2.15 -22.52 -15.60
C ALA A 43 -3.63 -22.94 -15.44
N PRO A 44 -4.54 -22.58 -16.37
CA PRO A 44 -5.94 -23.00 -16.30
C PRO A 44 -6.13 -24.52 -16.14
N LYS A 45 -5.23 -25.32 -16.72
CA LYS A 45 -5.22 -26.80 -16.62
C LYS A 45 -4.94 -27.29 -15.19
N GLU A 46 -4.18 -26.55 -14.40
CA GLU A 46 -3.80 -26.90 -13.02
C GLU A 46 -4.92 -26.58 -12.02
N VAL A 47 -5.87 -25.74 -12.40
CA VAL A 47 -6.98 -25.28 -11.55
C VAL A 47 -8.24 -26.15 -11.72
N GLY A 48 -8.22 -27.13 -12.63
CA GLY A 48 -9.34 -28.06 -12.83
C GLY A 48 -10.61 -27.38 -13.34
N LEU A 49 -10.48 -26.38 -14.21
CA LEU A 49 -11.63 -25.71 -14.80
C LEU A 49 -12.38 -26.65 -15.75
N PRO A 50 -13.72 -26.58 -15.82
CA PRO A 50 -14.50 -27.35 -16.78
C PRO A 50 -14.17 -26.92 -18.21
N ASP A 51 -14.36 -27.82 -19.17
CA ASP A 51 -14.16 -27.51 -20.58
C ASP A 51 -15.02 -26.32 -21.02
N MET A 52 -14.40 -25.42 -21.79
CA MET A 52 -15.08 -24.24 -22.31
C MET A 52 -16.18 -24.67 -23.31
N LYS A 53 -17.44 -24.50 -22.91
CA LYS A 53 -18.59 -24.75 -23.77
C LYS A 53 -18.80 -23.57 -24.72
N LYS A 54 -19.14 -23.86 -25.99
CA LYS A 54 -19.61 -22.80 -26.92
C LYS A 54 -20.90 -22.20 -26.40
N VAL A 55 -20.88 -20.88 -26.16
CA VAL A 55 -22.04 -20.12 -25.71
C VAL A 55 -22.75 -19.52 -26.93
N PRO A 56 -24.10 -19.52 -27.00
CA PRO A 56 -24.83 -18.87 -28.08
C PRO A 56 -24.53 -17.35 -28.14
N ALA A 57 -24.33 -16.81 -29.34
CA ALA A 57 -24.05 -15.40 -29.54
C ALA A 57 -25.15 -14.47 -28.97
N ALA A 58 -26.40 -14.90 -29.02
CA ALA A 58 -27.53 -14.17 -28.42
C ALA A 58 -27.37 -14.01 -26.89
N THR A 59 -26.88 -15.05 -26.21
CA THR A 59 -26.63 -15.02 -24.77
C THR A 59 -25.48 -14.08 -24.45
N VAL A 60 -24.38 -14.12 -25.22
CA VAL A 60 -23.25 -13.19 -25.07
C VAL A 60 -23.73 -11.75 -25.22
N LYS A 61 -24.46 -11.44 -26.30
CA LYS A 61 -25.01 -10.10 -26.57
C LYS A 61 -25.94 -9.59 -25.46
N LYS A 62 -26.72 -10.49 -24.85
CA LYS A 62 -27.57 -10.15 -23.68
C LYS A 62 -26.71 -9.71 -22.49
N PHE A 63 -25.63 -10.43 -22.19
CA PHE A 63 -24.74 -10.08 -21.09
C PHE A 63 -23.91 -8.83 -21.38
N GLU A 64 -23.46 -8.62 -22.62
CA GLU A 64 -22.79 -7.38 -23.03
C GLU A 64 -23.68 -6.15 -22.78
N ASN A 65 -24.95 -6.21 -23.18
CA ASN A 65 -25.91 -5.15 -22.91
C ASN A 65 -26.14 -4.93 -21.42
N PHE A 66 -26.15 -6.00 -20.62
CA PHE A 66 -26.29 -5.92 -19.17
C PHE A 66 -25.07 -5.23 -18.54
N ILE A 67 -23.86 -5.65 -18.91
CA ILE A 67 -22.60 -5.05 -18.46
C ILE A 67 -22.57 -3.57 -18.84
N ALA A 68 -22.92 -3.22 -20.09
CA ALA A 68 -22.91 -1.83 -20.56
C ALA A 68 -23.84 -0.93 -19.72
N LYS A 69 -25.02 -1.42 -19.33
CA LYS A 69 -25.96 -0.68 -18.47
C LYS A 69 -25.48 -0.46 -17.04
N HIS A 70 -24.61 -1.32 -16.53
CA HIS A 70 -24.15 -1.29 -15.14
C HIS A 70 -22.65 -0.97 -14.98
N SER A 71 -21.97 -0.61 -16.08
CA SER A 71 -20.55 -0.25 -16.06
C SER A 71 -20.33 1.16 -15.51
N ILE A 72 -19.05 1.50 -15.30
CA ILE A 72 -18.52 2.67 -14.55
C ILE A 72 -19.27 4.01 -14.76
N LYS A 73 -19.83 4.27 -15.95
CA LYS A 73 -20.65 5.47 -16.20
C LYS A 73 -21.91 5.56 -15.32
N HIS A 74 -22.40 4.42 -14.83
CA HIS A 74 -23.59 4.29 -14.01
C HIS A 74 -23.30 3.77 -12.60
N LEU A 75 -22.04 3.42 -12.28
CA LEU A 75 -21.62 2.99 -10.96
C LEU A 75 -21.13 4.19 -10.15
N SER A 76 -21.90 4.59 -9.14
CA SER A 76 -21.49 5.65 -8.23
C SER A 76 -20.44 5.15 -7.26
N LEU A 77 -19.20 5.64 -7.34
CA LEU A 77 -18.15 5.30 -6.36
C LEU A 77 -18.51 5.70 -4.92
N LYS A 78 -19.48 6.62 -4.76
CA LYS A 78 -20.01 6.98 -3.43
C LYS A 78 -20.79 5.85 -2.76
N GLU A 79 -21.22 4.84 -3.52
CA GLU A 79 -21.88 3.65 -2.98
C GLU A 79 -20.87 2.60 -2.50
N LEU A 80 -19.62 2.66 -2.97
CA LEU A 80 -18.54 1.75 -2.56
C LEU A 80 -17.87 2.23 -1.26
N LYS A 81 -18.68 2.38 -0.21
CA LYS A 81 -18.19 2.77 1.12
C LYS A 81 -17.99 1.54 2.01
N ASP A 82 -16.99 1.60 2.87
CA ASP A 82 -16.81 0.62 3.94
C ASP A 82 -17.79 0.92 5.08
N GLU A 83 -18.98 0.33 4.99
CA GLU A 83 -20.03 0.50 6.00
C GLU A 83 -19.59 -0.02 7.37
N LYS A 84 -18.77 -1.09 7.41
CA LYS A 84 -18.30 -1.67 8.66
C LYS A 84 -17.30 -0.77 9.36
N ALA A 85 -16.38 -0.16 8.62
CA ALA A 85 -15.50 0.85 9.17
C ALA A 85 -16.29 2.06 9.70
N ALA A 86 -17.35 2.48 8.99
CA ALA A 86 -18.20 3.58 9.43
C ALA A 86 -18.92 3.26 10.76
N ASP A 87 -19.53 2.08 10.87
CA ASP A 87 -20.19 1.60 12.10
C ASP A 87 -19.20 1.52 13.27
N LEU A 88 -18.00 1.01 13.00
CA LEU A 88 -16.94 0.90 14.01
C LEU A 88 -16.50 2.28 14.49
N LEU A 89 -16.31 3.24 13.59
CA LEU A 89 -15.96 4.62 13.95
C LEU A 89 -17.05 5.29 14.79
N GLN A 90 -18.33 5.07 14.47
CA GLN A 90 -19.43 5.56 15.29
C GLN A 90 -19.42 4.97 16.70
N LEU A 91 -19.12 3.67 16.83
CA LEU A 91 -18.98 3.00 18.12
C LEU A 91 -17.81 3.57 18.91
N VAL A 92 -16.66 3.80 18.27
CA VAL A 92 -15.48 4.43 18.88
C VAL A 92 -15.83 5.82 19.41
N GLU A 93 -16.49 6.66 18.61
CA GLU A 93 -16.91 8.00 19.03
C GLU A 93 -17.90 7.98 20.19
N LYS A 94 -18.85 7.04 20.20
CA LYS A 94 -19.78 6.86 21.32
C LYS A 94 -19.05 6.49 22.60
N LYS A 95 -18.13 5.52 22.54
CA LYS A 95 -17.30 5.10 23.68
C LYS A 95 -16.42 6.24 24.20
N ARG A 96 -15.79 7.00 23.30
CA ARG A 96 -15.00 8.18 23.64
C ARG A 96 -15.82 9.22 24.41
N LYS A 97 -16.99 9.59 23.89
CA LYS A 97 -17.89 10.56 24.55
C LYS A 97 -18.37 10.07 25.93
N GLN A 98 -18.55 8.76 26.07
CA GLN A 98 -18.98 8.14 27.32
C GLN A 98 -17.82 7.84 28.29
N HIS A 99 -16.57 8.19 27.94
CA HIS A 99 -15.36 7.84 28.69
C HIS A 99 -15.30 6.35 29.07
N LYS A 100 -15.86 5.48 28.20
CA LYS A 100 -15.95 4.04 28.44
C LYS A 100 -14.92 3.33 27.57
N ASP A 101 -14.07 2.52 28.20
CA ASP A 101 -12.94 1.81 27.56
C ASP A 101 -11.94 2.78 26.89
N VAL A 102 -11.78 3.99 27.43
CA VAL A 102 -10.82 4.99 26.96
C VAL A 102 -9.59 4.94 27.87
N VAL A 103 -8.41 4.78 27.27
CA VAL A 103 -7.13 4.91 27.99
C VAL A 103 -6.53 6.23 27.54
N GLU A 104 -6.38 7.16 28.48
CA GLU A 104 -5.56 8.35 28.25
C GLU A 104 -4.10 7.91 28.31
N VAL A 105 -3.39 8.13 27.20
CA VAL A 105 -1.95 7.90 27.12
C VAL A 105 -1.33 9.28 27.28
N GLU A 106 -0.45 9.45 28.27
CA GLU A 106 0.38 10.65 28.37
C GLU A 106 1.15 10.80 27.05
N GLU A 107 1.09 11.98 26.43
CA GLU A 107 1.89 12.26 25.25
C GLU A 107 3.35 11.97 25.62
N PRO A 108 4.06 11.13 24.84
CA PRO A 108 5.47 10.89 25.13
C PRO A 108 6.16 12.25 25.06
N GLU A 109 6.74 12.68 26.19
CA GLU A 109 7.57 13.88 26.24
C GLU A 109 8.47 13.85 25.01
N GLU A 110 8.40 14.91 24.18
CA GLU A 110 9.25 15.06 23.01
C GLU A 110 10.66 14.70 23.44
N ARG A 111 11.17 13.54 22.98
CA ARG A 111 12.52 13.09 23.36
C ARG A 111 13.43 14.24 23.00
N ALA A 112 13.93 14.95 24.01
CA ALA A 112 14.82 16.08 23.85
C ALA A 112 15.86 15.63 22.84
N GLN A 113 15.89 16.31 21.69
CA GLN A 113 16.69 15.92 20.54
C GLN A 113 18.08 15.55 21.04
N GLY A 114 18.38 14.25 21.03
CA GLY A 114 19.62 13.73 21.60
C GLY A 114 20.75 14.51 20.97
N LYS A 115 21.51 15.23 21.79
CA LYS A 115 22.60 16.10 21.35
C LYS A 115 23.42 15.30 20.33
N VAL A 116 23.34 15.65 19.06
CA VAL A 116 24.08 14.98 17.99
C VAL A 116 25.53 15.35 18.23
N VAL A 117 26.22 14.54 19.03
CA VAL A 117 27.63 14.72 19.30
C VAL A 117 28.35 14.24 18.05
N ASP A 118 29.04 15.15 17.37
CA ASP A 118 29.94 14.79 16.28
C ASP A 118 31.07 13.91 16.84
N LEU A 119 30.92 12.60 16.65
CA LEU A 119 31.87 11.59 17.11
C LEU A 119 33.25 11.79 16.47
N VAL A 120 33.32 12.41 15.28
CA VAL A 120 34.59 12.72 14.60
C VAL A 120 35.32 13.87 15.30
N GLU A 121 34.58 14.88 15.77
CA GLU A 121 35.17 15.98 16.54
C GLU A 121 35.68 15.50 17.91
N VAL A 122 34.90 14.66 18.61
CA VAL A 122 35.32 14.06 19.89
C VAL A 122 36.56 13.20 19.73
N LEU A 123 36.63 12.40 18.65
CA LEU A 123 37.79 11.56 18.35
C LEU A 123 39.03 12.41 18.05
N LYS A 124 38.90 13.48 17.26
CA LYS A 124 40.00 14.43 16.98
C LYS A 124 40.53 15.07 18.27
N ARG A 125 39.64 15.50 19.17
CA ARG A 125 40.02 16.07 20.47
C ARG A 125 40.76 15.05 21.35
N SER A 126 40.31 13.79 21.37
CA SER A 126 40.98 12.72 22.12
C SER A 126 42.39 12.42 21.60
N LEU A 127 42.55 12.32 20.28
CA LEU A 127 43.84 12.05 19.64
C LEU A 127 44.83 13.22 19.78
N ALA A 128 44.37 14.46 19.64
CA ALA A 128 45.21 15.65 19.84
C ALA A 128 45.68 15.79 21.29
N ARG A 129 44.87 15.37 22.27
CA ARG A 129 45.26 15.35 23.69
C ARG A 129 46.35 14.33 23.96
N LYS A 130 46.36 13.21 23.24
CA LYS A 130 47.37 12.15 23.34
C LYS A 130 48.70 12.54 22.70
N GLN A 131 48.69 13.38 21.66
CA GLN A 131 49.90 13.92 21.01
C GLN A 131 50.57 15.06 21.78
N LYS A 132 49.83 15.82 22.61
CA LYS A 132 50.42 16.88 23.46
C LYS A 132 51.05 16.38 24.76
N ALA A 133 50.92 15.10 25.06
CA ALA A 133 51.47 14.46 26.26
C ALA A 133 52.69 13.55 25.96
N ALA A 134 53.23 13.65 24.75
CA ALA A 134 54.44 12.97 24.28
C ALA A 134 55.55 13.99 23.99
#